data_AF-A0A661CX36-F1
#
_entry.id   AF-A0A661CX36-F1
#
_cell.length_a   1.000
_cell.length_b   1.000
_cell.length_c   1.000
_cell.angle_alpha   90.00
_cell.angle_beta   90.00
_cell.angle_gamma   90.00
#
_symmetry.space_group_name_H-M   'P 1'
#
loop_
_entity.id
_entity.type
_entity.pdbx_description
1 polymer ?
#
loop_
_entity_poly.entity_id
_entity_poly.type
_entity_poly.pdbx_seq_one_letter_code
_entity_poly.pdbx_strand_id
1 'polypeptide(L)'
;MLYFDNYVLKVATALKNMSVTTHEGQSLEKDEGLVQWCQITRRLKDENHVMYFVGNGASAMMAGHMAADASKNGQFRSQAFNDVALMTAVSNDIA
;
A
#
# COMPACT_ATOMS: atom_id res chain seq x y z
N MET A 1 -26.03 10.51 -19.19
CA MET A 1 -25.38 10.56 -17.86
C MET A 1 -24.32 11.65 -17.90
N LEU A 2 -24.26 12.54 -16.92
CA LEU A 2 -23.30 13.64 -16.92
C LEU A 2 -21.87 13.11 -16.73
N TYR A 3 -20.86 13.92 -17.09
CA TYR A 3 -19.45 13.53 -16.94
C TYR A 3 -19.11 13.14 -15.49
N PHE A 4 -19.56 13.95 -14.52
CA PHE A 4 -19.34 13.71 -13.10
C PHE A 4 -19.89 12.35 -12.65
N ASP A 5 -21.14 12.05 -13.01
CA ASP A 5 -21.77 10.76 -12.70
C ASP A 5 -20.98 9.58 -13.28
N ASN A 6 -20.47 9.73 -14.51
CA ASN A 6 -19.64 8.70 -15.16
C ASN A 6 -18.32 8.49 -14.44
N TYR A 7 -17.68 9.57 -14.02
CA TYR A 7 -16.44 9.51 -13.24
C TYR A 7 -16.66 8.78 -11.90
N VAL A 8 -17.70 9.14 -11.15
CA VAL A 8 -18.06 8.48 -9.88
C VAL A 8 -18.34 6.99 -10.11
N LEU A 9 -19.12 6.64 -11.14
CA LEU A 9 -19.43 5.24 -11.46
C LEU A 9 -18.18 4.44 -11.80
N LYS A 10 -17.22 5.03 -12.52
CA LYS A 10 -15.95 4.37 -12.86
C LYS A 10 -15.14 4.04 -11.61
N VAL A 11 -14.97 4.99 -10.70
CA VAL A 11 -14.22 4.77 -9.45
C VAL A 11 -14.91 3.71 -8.60
N ALA A 12 -16.23 3.81 -8.42
CA ALA A 12 -17.01 2.84 -7.66
C ALA A 12 -16.93 1.42 -8.25
N THR A 13 -16.97 1.31 -9.58
CA THR A 13 -16.83 0.02 -10.27
C THR A 13 -15.43 -0.57 -10.08
N ALA A 14 -14.38 0.25 -10.17
CA ALA A 14 -13.01 -0.19 -9.93
C ALA A 14 -12.84 -0.73 -8.50
N LEU A 15 -13.36 -0.01 -7.50
CA LEU A 15 -13.33 -0.46 -6.11
C LEU A 15 -14.13 -1.74 -5.90
N LYS A 16 -15.34 -1.85 -6.49
CA LYS A 16 -16.18 -3.04 -6.39
C LYS A 16 -15.52 -4.28 -7.00
N ASN A 17 -14.70 -4.09 -8.02
CA ASN A 17 -13.99 -5.14 -8.74
C ASN A 17 -12.57 -5.39 -8.21
N MET A 18 -12.16 -4.75 -7.11
CA MET A 18 -10.88 -5.02 -6.45
C MET A 18 -10.74 -6.52 -6.17
N SER A 19 -9.64 -7.14 -6.59
CA SER A 19 -9.28 -8.49 -6.19
C SER A 19 -8.29 -8.47 -5.03
N VAL A 20 -8.38 -9.47 -4.15
CA VAL A 20 -7.42 -9.68 -3.07
C VAL A 20 -6.82 -11.06 -3.24
N THR A 21 -5.50 -11.17 -3.12
CA THR A 21 -4.78 -12.43 -3.25
C THR A 21 -3.79 -12.61 -2.11
N THR A 22 -3.51 -13.86 -1.75
CA THR A 22 -2.39 -14.21 -0.87
C THR A 22 -1.06 -14.08 -1.62
N HIS A 23 0.05 -14.21 -0.89
CA HIS A 23 1.40 -14.31 -1.48
C HIS A 23 1.53 -15.49 -2.46
N GLU A 24 0.75 -16.56 -2.26
CA GLU A 24 0.73 -17.74 -3.12
C GLU A 24 -0.14 -17.56 -4.37
N GLY A 25 -0.74 -16.37 -4.54
CA GLY A 25 -1.62 -16.06 -5.67
C GLY A 25 -3.05 -16.58 -5.52
N GLN A 26 -3.41 -17.16 -4.38
CA GLN A 26 -4.77 -17.61 -4.11
C GLN A 26 -5.69 -16.41 -3.91
N SER A 27 -6.82 -16.39 -4.62
CA SER A 27 -7.84 -15.34 -4.44
C SER A 27 -8.56 -15.49 -3.11
N LEU A 28 -8.77 -14.37 -2.42
CA LEU A 28 -9.56 -14.25 -1.19
C LEU A 28 -10.84 -13.46 -1.46
N GLU A 29 -11.86 -13.69 -0.63
CA GLU A 29 -12.98 -12.77 -0.54
C GLU A 29 -12.51 -11.41 0.01
N LYS A 30 -13.12 -10.32 -0.48
CA LYS A 30 -12.64 -8.96 -0.18
C LYS A 30 -12.67 -8.64 1.31
N ASP A 31 -13.75 -9.06 1.98
CA ASP A 31 -13.93 -8.82 3.42
C ASP A 31 -12.91 -9.64 4.23
N GLU A 32 -12.71 -10.91 3.86
CA GLU A 32 -11.69 -11.76 4.47
C GLU A 32 -10.29 -11.13 4.32
N GLY A 33 -9.95 -10.65 3.12
CA GLY A 33 -8.70 -9.97 2.85
C GLY A 33 -8.48 -8.73 3.71
N LEU A 34 -9.52 -7.90 3.91
CA LEU A 34 -9.45 -6.73 4.79
C LEU A 34 -9.29 -7.11 6.26
N VAL A 35 -9.99 -8.14 6.73
CA VAL A 35 -9.84 -8.66 8.10
C VAL A 35 -8.42 -9.18 8.32
N GLN A 36 -7.87 -9.96 7.38
CA GLN A 36 -6.50 -10.44 7.44
C GLN A 36 -5.48 -9.29 7.45
N TRP A 37 -5.69 -8.25 6.63
CA TRP A 37 -4.85 -7.05 6.64
C TRP A 37 -4.84 -6.35 8.02
N CYS A 38 -6.01 -6.16 8.63
CA CYS A 38 -6.12 -5.58 9.97
C CYS A 38 -5.40 -6.44 11.02
N GLN A 39 -5.49 -7.76 10.93
CA GLN A 39 -4.80 -8.68 11.86
C GLN A 39 -3.27 -8.63 11.69
N ILE A 40 -2.78 -8.64 10.45
CA ILE A 40 -1.34 -8.54 10.14
C ILE A 40 -0.77 -7.24 10.67
N THR A 41 -1.42 -6.12 10.36
CA THR A 41 -0.94 -4.80 10.80
C THR A 41 -0.97 -4.68 12.32
N ARG A 42 -2.02 -5.17 13.00
CA ARG A 42 -2.06 -5.19 14.46
C ARG A 42 -0.90 -5.98 15.06
N ARG A 43 -0.64 -7.18 14.55
CA ARG A 43 0.48 -8.02 15.01
C ARG A 43 1.82 -7.32 14.82
N LEU A 44 2.05 -6.70 13.66
CA LEU A 44 3.28 -5.94 13.40
C LEU A 44 3.50 -4.84 14.44
N LYS A 45 2.44 -4.17 14.90
CA LYS A 45 2.54 -3.15 15.96
C LYS A 45 2.85 -3.77 17.31
N ASP A 46 2.11 -4.81 17.70
CA ASP A 46 2.23 -5.46 19.01
C ASP A 46 3.63 -6.10 19.17
N GLU A 47 4.21 -6.61 18.09
CA GLU A 47 5.55 -7.20 18.03
C GLU A 47 6.67 -6.16 17.76
N ASN A 48 6.32 -4.87 17.68
CA ASN A 48 7.25 -3.76 17.46
C ASN A 48 8.09 -3.88 16.16
N HIS A 49 7.51 -4.49 15.14
CA HIS A 49 8.08 -4.62 13.80
C HIS A 49 7.99 -3.31 13.00
N VAL A 50 8.73 -3.25 11.89
CA VAL A 50 8.76 -2.10 10.98
C VAL A 50 7.97 -2.43 9.72
N MET A 51 7.04 -1.55 9.35
CA MET A 51 6.28 -1.62 8.09
C MET A 51 6.99 -0.82 7.00
N TYR A 52 7.40 -1.50 5.94
CA TYR A 52 8.06 -0.86 4.80
C TYR A 52 7.09 -0.66 3.65
N PHE A 53 7.11 0.53 3.06
CA PHE A 53 6.34 0.87 1.87
C PHE A 53 7.28 1.08 0.68
N VAL A 54 6.94 0.48 -0.45
CA VAL A 54 7.69 0.56 -1.70
C VAL A 54 6.71 0.81 -2.84
N GLY A 55 7.11 1.63 -3.81
CA GLY A 55 6.32 1.87 -5.01
C GLY A 55 7.15 2.53 -6.09
N ASN A 56 6.69 2.42 -7.34
CA ASN A 56 7.30 3.04 -8.52
C ASN A 56 6.40 4.14 -9.08
N GLY A 57 7.00 5.20 -9.67
CA GLY A 57 6.25 6.31 -10.27
C GLY A 57 5.31 6.98 -9.26
N ALA A 58 4.04 7.18 -9.63
CA ALA A 58 3.02 7.76 -8.73
C ALA A 58 2.85 6.94 -7.43
N SER A 59 3.04 5.61 -7.49
CA SER A 59 2.96 4.75 -6.31
C SER A 59 4.10 4.98 -5.32
N ALA A 60 5.25 5.53 -5.75
CA ALA A 60 6.34 5.91 -4.85
C ALA A 60 5.94 7.07 -3.92
N MET A 61 5.19 8.04 -4.46
CA MET A 61 4.64 9.14 -3.67
C MET A 61 3.58 8.62 -2.70
N MET A 62 2.69 7.73 -3.17
CA MET A 62 1.70 7.07 -2.31
C MET A 62 2.36 6.28 -1.18
N ALA A 63 3.43 5.53 -1.46
CA ALA A 63 4.21 4.81 -0.44
C ALA A 63 4.73 5.76 0.66
N GLY A 64 5.26 6.93 0.27
CA GLY A 64 5.67 7.97 1.21
C GLY A 64 4.52 8.49 2.09
N HIS A 65 3.37 8.77 1.50
CA HIS A 65 2.17 9.18 2.25
C HIS A 65 1.67 8.10 3.20
N MET A 66 1.62 6.84 2.75
CA MET A 66 1.19 5.72 3.58
C MET A 66 2.15 5.50 4.77
N ALA A 67 3.46 5.63 4.57
CA ALA A 67 4.43 5.58 5.67
C ALA A 67 4.24 6.75 6.66
N ALA A 68 3.95 7.96 6.17
CA ALA A 68 3.67 9.09 7.05
C ALA A 68 2.40 8.86 7.89
N ASP A 69 1.32 8.36 7.28
CA ASP A 69 0.05 8.11 7.97
C ASP A 69 0.16 6.94 8.94
N ALA A 70 0.83 5.84 8.54
CA ALA A 70 1.09 4.71 9.43
C ALA A 70 1.93 5.15 10.65
N SER A 71 2.93 6.02 10.46
CA SER A 71 3.73 6.55 11.56
C SER A 71 2.94 7.48 12.49
N LYS A 72 2.25 8.48 11.92
CA LYS A 72 1.60 9.55 12.69
C LYS A 72 0.25 9.13 13.29
N ASN A 73 -0.58 8.50 12.48
CA ASN A 73 -1.96 8.17 12.84
C ASN A 73 -2.05 6.73 13.36
N GLY A 74 -1.35 5.80 12.72
CA GLY A 74 -1.32 4.39 13.11
C GLY A 74 -0.38 4.08 14.28
N GLN A 75 0.60 4.94 14.55
CA GLN A 75 1.69 4.74 15.52
C GLN A 75 2.48 3.46 15.23
N PHE A 76 2.64 3.12 13.95
CA PHE A 76 3.53 2.06 13.50
C PHE A 76 4.93 2.61 13.31
N ARG A 77 5.96 1.79 13.55
CA ARG A 77 7.28 2.07 12.97
C ARG A 77 7.17 1.82 11.48
N SER A 78 7.29 2.85 10.65
CA SER A 78 7.20 2.67 9.20
C SER A 78 8.14 3.57 8.42
N GLN A 79 8.53 3.10 7.24
CA GLN A 79 9.46 3.77 6.34
C GLN A 79 9.05 3.55 4.89
N ALA A 80 9.33 4.52 4.02
CA ALA A 80 9.21 4.39 2.57
C ALA A 80 10.60 4.41 1.93
N PHE A 81 10.81 3.59 0.91
CA PHE A 81 12.06 3.57 0.14
C PHE A 81 11.96 4.48 -1.09
N ASN A 82 12.02 5.79 -0.86
CA ASN A 82 11.89 6.81 -1.91
C ASN A 82 12.95 7.91 -1.83
N ASP A 83 14.07 7.66 -1.15
CA ASP A 83 15.23 8.56 -1.18
C ASP A 83 15.94 8.48 -2.53
N VAL A 84 16.00 9.63 -3.23
CA VAL A 84 16.51 9.70 -4.60
C VAL A 84 17.99 9.32 -4.65
N ALA A 85 18.81 9.80 -3.71
CA ALA A 85 20.23 9.53 -3.72
C ALA A 85 20.50 8.02 -3.55
N LEU A 86 19.86 7.39 -2.56
CA LEU A 86 19.92 5.95 -2.33
C LEU A 86 19.48 5.16 -3.56
N MET A 87 18.33 5.49 -4.15
CA MET A 87 17.82 4.80 -5.34
C MET A 87 18.79 4.91 -6.52
N THR A 88 19.36 6.10 -6.77
CA THR A 88 20.30 6.30 -7.89
C THR A 88 21.63 5.59 -7.67
N ALA A 89 22.17 5.62 -6.44
CA ALA A 89 23.43 4.95 -6.14
C ALA A 89 23.30 3.43 -6.29
N VAL A 90 22.27 2.85 -5.65
CA VAL A 90 22.01 1.41 -5.71
C VAL A 90 21.70 0.96 -7.14
N SER A 91 20.89 1.70 -7.89
CA SER A 91 20.55 1.32 -9.28
C SER A 91 21.75 1.39 -10.23
N ASN A 92 22.70 2.28 -9.98
CA ASN A 92 23.92 2.37 -10.76
C ASN A 92 24.88 1.21 -10.49
N ASP A 93 24.91 0.71 -9.25
CA ASP A 93 25.87 -0.31 -8.80
C ASP A 93 25.39 -1.76 -9.00
N ILE A 94 24.07 -2.01 -9.14
CA ILE A 94 23.46 -3.36 -9.26
C ILE A 94 23.52 -3.96 -10.69
N ALA A 95 24.30 -3.37 -11.61
CA ALA A 95 24.40 -3.85 -13.00
C ALA A 95 24.83 -5.32 -13.15
#